data_AF-A0A6N9UC62-F1
#
_entry.id   AF-A0A6N9UC62-F1
#
_cell.length_a   1.000
_cell.length_b   1.000
_cell.length_c   1.000
_cell.angle_alpha   90.00
_cell.angle_beta   90.00
_cell.angle_gamma   90.00
#
_symmetry.space_group_name_H-M   'P 1'
#
loop_
_entity.id
_entity.type
_entity.pdbx_description
1 polymer ?
#
loop_
_entity_poly.entity_id
_entity_poly.type
_entity_poly.pdbx_seq_one_letter_code
_entity_poly.pdbx_strand_id
1 'polypeptide(L)'
;RARAADRTNATWARRNAADLRRLAGQITALTDLPPAARRPLTDLHTALAHDDPADLISPLTATRPHLAAVHPHLADRLDALTPP
;
A
#
# COMPACT_ATOMS: atom_id res chain seq x y z
N ARG A 1 -4.03 13.00 20.39
CA ARG A 1 -3.01 11.92 20.24
C ARG A 1 -2.96 11.33 18.82
N ALA A 2 -4.03 11.40 18.01
CA ALA A 2 -4.03 10.95 16.60
C ALA A 2 -2.99 11.65 15.68
N ARG A 3 -2.81 12.97 15.81
CA ARG A 3 -1.89 13.72 14.92
C ARG A 3 -0.40 13.41 15.07
N ALA A 4 0.03 12.84 16.19
CA ALA A 4 1.45 12.48 16.35
C ALA A 4 1.75 11.20 15.56
N ALA A 5 0.86 10.21 15.63
CA ALA A 5 0.97 8.97 14.85
C ALA A 5 0.90 9.24 13.33
N ASP A 6 -0.02 10.11 12.89
CA ASP A 6 -0.11 10.48 11.47
C ASP A 6 1.17 11.13 10.93
N ARG A 7 1.83 12.00 11.72
CA ARG A 7 3.09 12.64 11.29
C ARG A 7 4.24 11.65 11.24
N THR A 8 4.29 10.71 12.18
CA THR A 8 5.28 9.62 12.16
C THR A 8 5.08 8.75 10.93
N ASN A 9 3.84 8.40 10.61
CA ASN A 9 3.49 7.64 9.41
C ASN A 9 3.84 8.39 8.13
N ALA A 10 3.51 9.68 8.02
CA ALA A 10 3.86 10.48 6.84
C ALA A 10 5.38 10.62 6.66
N THR A 11 6.13 10.81 7.76
CA THR A 11 7.59 10.90 7.71
C THR A 11 8.21 9.55 7.30
N TRP A 12 7.70 8.45 7.84
CA TRP A 12 8.12 7.11 7.46
C TRP A 12 7.78 6.80 5.99
N ALA A 13 6.58 7.16 5.52
CA ALA A 13 6.15 6.98 4.14
C ALA A 13 7.09 7.71 3.18
N ARG A 14 7.44 8.96 3.50
CA ARG A 14 8.37 9.76 2.71
C ARG A 14 9.77 9.18 2.67
N ARG A 15 10.25 8.57 3.76
CA ARG A 15 11.53 7.86 3.79
C ARG A 15 11.51 6.58 2.96
N ASN A 16 10.37 5.89 2.87
CA ASN A 16 10.21 4.62 2.15
C ASN A 16 9.49 4.80 0.80
N ALA A 17 9.46 6.02 0.26
CA ALA A 17 8.59 6.39 -0.85
C ALA A 17 8.84 5.56 -2.12
N ALA A 18 10.11 5.29 -2.44
CA ALA A 18 10.48 4.49 -3.60
C ALA A 18 10.00 3.03 -3.46
N ASP A 19 10.13 2.45 -2.28
CA ASP A 19 9.69 1.09 -2.01
C ASP A 19 8.17 0.95 -2.02
N LEU A 20 7.46 1.92 -1.44
CA LEU A 20 6.00 2.00 -1.48
C LEU A 20 5.48 2.10 -2.92
N ARG A 21 6.05 2.99 -3.74
CA ARG A 21 5.66 3.14 -5.15
C ARG A 21 5.97 1.90 -5.97
N ARG A 22 7.13 1.28 -5.73
CA ARG A 22 7.50 0.02 -6.39
C ARG A 22 6.51 -1.09 -6.05
N LEU A 23 6.17 -1.26 -4.78
CA LEU A 23 5.21 -2.27 -4.35
C LEU A 23 3.81 -2.00 -4.91
N ALA A 24 3.37 -0.73 -4.90
CA ALA A 24 2.09 -0.35 -5.49
C ALA A 24 2.03 -0.63 -7.01
N GLY A 25 3.12 -0.35 -7.73
CA GLY A 25 3.24 -0.72 -9.14
C GLY A 25 3.15 -2.22 -9.38
N GLN A 26 3.79 -3.03 -8.52
CA GLN A 26 3.70 -4.49 -8.59
C GLN A 26 2.29 -5.00 -8.35
N ILE A 27 1.60 -4.48 -7.32
CA ILE A 27 0.24 -4.88 -6.97
C ILE A 27 -0.77 -4.50 -8.06
N THR A 28 -0.64 -3.30 -8.64
CA THR A 28 -1.54 -2.85 -9.73
C THR A 28 -1.35 -3.60 -11.05
N ALA A 29 -0.21 -4.27 -11.24
CA ALA A 29 0.05 -5.12 -12.40
C ALA A 29 -0.55 -6.54 -12.26
N LEU A 30 -1.05 -6.91 -11.08
CA LEU A 30 -1.66 -8.22 -10.86
C LEU A 30 -3.04 -8.31 -11.53
N THR A 31 -3.28 -9.38 -12.26
CA THR A 31 -4.54 -9.62 -13.00
C THR A 31 -5.43 -10.68 -12.37
N ASP A 32 -4.96 -11.35 -11.32
CA ASP A 32 -5.56 -12.53 -10.68
C ASP A 32 -6.13 -12.22 -9.28
N LEU A 33 -6.19 -10.95 -8.89
CA LEU A 33 -6.79 -10.53 -7.63
C LEU A 33 -8.33 -10.68 -7.65
N PRO A 34 -8.95 -11.01 -6.50
CA PRO A 34 -10.39 -11.19 -6.42
C PRO A 34 -11.13 -9.88 -6.73
N PRO A 35 -12.39 -9.93 -7.23
CA PRO A 35 -13.18 -8.72 -7.53
C PRO A 35 -13.33 -7.75 -6.35
N ALA A 36 -13.28 -8.25 -5.11
CA ALA A 36 -13.30 -7.44 -3.89
C ALA A 36 -12.08 -6.49 -3.79
N ALA A 37 -10.94 -6.83 -4.41
CA ALA A 37 -9.75 -6.00 -4.45
C ALA A 37 -9.84 -4.84 -5.46
N ARG A 38 -10.87 -4.79 -6.32
CA ARG A 38 -10.99 -3.73 -7.34
C ARG A 38 -11.01 -2.33 -6.74
N ARG A 39 -11.74 -2.13 -5.65
CA ARG A 39 -11.82 -0.83 -4.97
C ARG A 39 -10.44 -0.36 -4.49
N PRO A 40 -9.73 -1.13 -3.63
CA PRO A 40 -8.43 -0.69 -3.16
C PRO A 40 -7.38 -0.62 -4.28
N LEU A 41 -7.50 -1.38 -5.38
CA LEU A 41 -6.65 -1.21 -6.57
C LEU A 41 -6.87 0.12 -7.28
N THR A 42 -8.12 0.56 -7.44
CA THR A 42 -8.43 1.90 -7.99
C THR A 42 -7.88 3.01 -7.09
N ASP A 43 -8.04 2.86 -5.77
CA ASP A 43 -7.51 3.82 -4.81
C ASP A 43 -5.96 3.84 -4.84
N LEU A 44 -5.31 2.68 -5.03
CA LEU A 44 -3.87 2.56 -5.24
C LEU A 44 -3.39 3.26 -6.52
N HIS A 45 -4.11 3.07 -7.63
CA HIS A 45 -3.80 3.72 -8.91
C HIS A 45 -3.95 5.24 -8.80
N THR A 46 -4.97 5.69 -8.08
CA THR A 46 -5.16 7.11 -7.80
C THR A 46 -4.01 7.65 -6.93
N ALA A 47 -3.64 6.96 -5.86
CA ALA A 47 -2.54 7.36 -4.98
C ALA A 47 -1.17 7.37 -5.68
N LEU A 48 -0.94 6.49 -6.66
CA LEU A 48 0.28 6.49 -7.48
C LEU A 48 0.42 7.76 -8.33
N ALA A 49 -0.69 8.42 -8.68
CA ALA A 49 -0.69 9.70 -9.38
C ALA A 49 -0.45 10.90 -8.45
N HIS A 50 -0.45 10.70 -7.12
CA HIS A 50 -0.20 11.76 -6.14
C HIS A 50 1.27 11.86 -5.74
N ASP A 51 1.67 13.06 -5.30
CA ASP A 51 3.04 13.36 -4.89
C ASP A 51 3.38 12.84 -3.49
N ASP A 52 2.41 12.77 -2.58
CA ASP A 52 2.66 12.32 -1.20
C ASP A 52 2.59 10.78 -1.09
N PRO A 53 3.70 10.08 -0.79
CA PRO A 53 3.67 8.64 -0.59
C PRO A 53 2.86 8.20 0.64
N ALA A 54 2.51 9.11 1.55
CA ALA A 54 1.61 8.80 2.66
C ALA A 54 0.22 8.33 2.17
N ASP A 55 -0.22 8.82 1.00
CA ASP A 55 -1.50 8.45 0.40
C ASP A 55 -1.52 6.99 -0.07
N LEU A 56 -0.36 6.34 -0.22
CA LEU A 56 -0.24 4.93 -0.58
C LEU A 56 -0.52 4.00 0.61
N ILE A 57 -0.36 4.44 1.86
CA ILE A 57 -0.46 3.56 3.04
C ILE A 57 -1.86 2.97 3.17
N SER A 58 -2.90 3.81 3.07
CA SER A 58 -4.29 3.38 3.22
C SER A 58 -4.71 2.35 2.17
N PRO A 59 -4.53 2.58 0.85
CA PRO A 59 -4.88 1.60 -0.16
C PRO A 59 -4.01 0.33 -0.09
N LEU A 60 -2.71 0.44 0.22
CA LEU A 60 -1.86 -0.74 0.42
C LEU A 60 -2.37 -1.64 1.54
N THR A 61 -2.67 -1.04 2.70
CA THR A 61 -3.24 -1.76 3.85
C THR A 61 -4.58 -2.41 3.51
N ALA A 62 -5.42 -1.73 2.72
CA ALA A 62 -6.70 -2.26 2.27
C ALA A 62 -6.55 -3.42 1.25
N THR A 63 -5.50 -3.42 0.42
CA THR A 63 -5.20 -4.57 -0.47
C THR A 63 -4.64 -5.80 0.27
N ARG A 64 -4.05 -5.63 1.46
CA ARG A 64 -3.35 -6.71 2.19
C ARG A 64 -4.16 -8.01 2.36
N PRO A 65 -5.44 -8.00 2.79
CA PRO A 65 -6.20 -9.24 2.97
C PRO A 65 -6.44 -9.99 1.65
N HIS A 66 -6.56 -9.26 0.54
CA HIS A 66 -6.73 -9.85 -0.79
C HIS A 66 -5.40 -10.40 -1.33
N LEU A 67 -4.29 -9.76 -1.02
CA LEU A 67 -2.95 -10.26 -1.32
C LEU A 67 -2.64 -11.53 -0.53
N ALA A 68 -2.93 -11.58 0.76
CA ALA A 68 -2.65 -12.76 1.58
C ALA A 68 -3.32 -14.04 1.06
N ALA A 69 -4.46 -13.90 0.36
CA ALA A 69 -5.20 -15.03 -0.21
C ALA A 69 -4.59 -15.59 -1.51
N VAL A 70 -3.89 -14.76 -2.30
CA VAL A 70 -3.43 -15.11 -3.66
C VAL A 70 -1.90 -14.98 -3.81
N HIS A 71 -1.32 -13.95 -3.21
CA HIS A 71 0.10 -13.57 -3.26
C HIS A 71 0.67 -13.34 -1.86
N PRO A 72 0.83 -14.39 -1.03
CA PRO A 72 1.29 -14.24 0.36
C PRO A 72 2.66 -13.56 0.47
N HIS A 73 3.57 -13.81 -0.47
CA HIS A 73 4.89 -13.17 -0.51
C HIS A 73 4.83 -11.63 -0.67
N LEU A 74 3.81 -11.09 -1.35
CA LEU A 74 3.61 -9.64 -1.46
C LEU A 74 3.01 -9.06 -0.18
N ALA A 75 2.15 -9.83 0.50
CA ALA A 75 1.63 -9.45 1.81
C ALA A 75 2.77 -9.38 2.86
N ASP A 76 3.66 -10.38 2.87
CA ASP A 76 4.83 -10.39 3.77
C ASP A 76 5.77 -9.20 3.51
N ARG A 77 5.97 -8.85 2.23
CA ARG A 77 6.77 -7.69 1.86
C ARG A 77 6.11 -6.37 2.29
N LEU A 78 4.78 -6.29 2.18
CA LEU A 78 4.03 -5.14 2.65
C LEU A 78 4.13 -4.99 4.18
N ASP A 79 4.10 -6.11 4.92
CA ASP A 79 4.27 -6.12 6.38
C ASP A 79 5.71 -5.80 6.81
N ALA A 80 6.70 -6.23 6.04
CA ALA A 80 8.09 -5.83 6.28
C ALA A 80 8.32 -4.32 6.05
N LEU A 81 7.53 -3.71 5.17
CA LEU A 81 7.56 -2.27 4.96
C LEU A 81 6.75 -1.56 6.06
N THR A 82 5.53 -1.99 6.35
CA THR A 82 4.65 -1.28 7.29
C THR A 82 4.93 -1.74 8.72
N PRO A 83 5.60 -0.93 9.58
CA PRO A 83 5.87 -1.34 10.95
C PRO A 83 4.54 -1.61 11.71
N PRO A 84 4.54 -2.54 12.70
CA PRO A 84 3.35 -2.92 13.46
C PRO A 84 2.76 -1.78 14.31
#